data_AF-A0A2H0SH12-F1
#
_entry.id   AF-A0A2H0SH12-F1
#
_cell.length_a   1.000
_cell.length_b   1.000
_cell.length_c   1.000
_cell.angle_alpha   90.00
_cell.angle_beta   90.00
_cell.angle_gamma   90.00
#
_symmetry.space_group_name_H-M   'P 1'
#
loop_
_entity.id
_entity.type
_entity.pdbx_description
1 polymer ?
#
loop_
_entity_poly.entity_id
_entity_poly.type
_entity_poly.pdbx_seq_one_letter_code
_entity_poly.pdbx_strand_id
1 'polypeptide(L)'
;MARSIKKGPFVEPRLLKKIQGKKPDDTGLVKTWSRRSQISPEMIGFIFGVHNGREFIEVRVTEDMVGHRLGEFSLTRKFIRHGGKMQKELEQKKKESEITAAKAAKASTEAKK
;
A
#
# COMPACT_ATOMS: atom_id res chain seq x y z
N MET A 1 -10.75 -12.60 -9.64
CA MET A 1 -11.41 -12.95 -10.93
C MET A 1 -11.76 -11.70 -11.70
N ALA A 2 -11.32 -11.63 -12.96
CA ALA A 2 -11.63 -10.54 -13.87
C ALA A 2 -13.10 -10.58 -14.32
N ARG A 3 -13.62 -9.44 -14.79
CA ARG A 3 -14.93 -9.41 -15.45
C ARG A 3 -14.83 -10.07 -16.83
N SER A 4 -15.96 -10.51 -17.37
CA SER A 4 -16.03 -10.99 -18.76
C SER A 4 -15.56 -9.91 -19.73
N ILE A 5 -14.75 -10.29 -20.71
CA ILE A 5 -14.13 -9.41 -21.72
C ILE A 5 -15.19 -8.56 -22.44
N LYS A 6 -16.36 -9.14 -22.77
CA LYS A 6 -17.47 -8.44 -23.44
C LYS A 6 -17.99 -7.21 -22.67
N LYS A 7 -17.83 -7.18 -21.34
CA LYS A 7 -18.36 -6.12 -20.47
C LYS A 7 -17.36 -4.98 -20.23
N GLY A 8 -16.11 -5.13 -20.63
CA GLY A 8 -15.04 -4.17 -20.39
C GLY A 8 -14.64 -3.99 -18.91
N PRO A 9 -13.58 -3.19 -18.68
CA PRO A 9 -13.15 -2.82 -17.34
C PRO A 9 -14.22 -1.98 -16.64
N PHE A 10 -14.37 -2.16 -15.34
CA PHE A 10 -15.29 -1.34 -14.56
C PHE A 10 -14.54 -0.18 -13.91
N VAL A 11 -14.98 1.04 -14.19
CA VAL A 11 -14.53 2.24 -13.50
C VAL A 11 -15.74 3.01 -13.01
N GLU A 12 -15.72 3.47 -11.75
CA GLU A 12 -16.83 4.27 -11.24
C GLU A 12 -16.94 5.61 -11.98
N PRO A 13 -18.11 5.99 -12.53
CA PRO A 13 -18.27 7.25 -13.24
C PRO A 13 -17.95 8.50 -12.39
N ARG A 14 -18.23 8.46 -11.08
CA ARG A 14 -17.89 9.56 -10.16
C ARG A 14 -16.39 9.72 -9.97
N LEU A 15 -15.64 8.62 -10.04
CA LEU A 15 -14.18 8.65 -9.94
C LEU A 15 -13.58 9.29 -11.18
N LEU A 16 -14.04 8.89 -12.38
CA LEU A 16 -13.61 9.50 -13.65
C LEU A 16 -13.88 11.00 -13.69
N LYS A 17 -15.09 11.43 -13.29
CA LYS A 17 -15.45 12.85 -13.23
C LYS A 17 -14.53 13.68 -12.33
N LYS A 18 -13.92 13.09 -11.29
CA LYS A 18 -13.01 13.82 -10.40
C LYS A 18 -11.63 14.07 -11.03
N ILE A 19 -11.24 13.23 -11.97
CA ILE A 19 -9.92 13.19 -12.63
C ILE A 19 -9.97 13.89 -13.99
N GLN A 20 -11.12 13.80 -14.68
CA GLN A 20 -11.32 14.31 -16.03
C GLN A 20 -10.92 15.78 -16.14
N GLY A 21 -10.00 16.07 -17.07
CA GLY A 21 -9.52 17.42 -17.37
C GLY A 21 -8.55 18.02 -16.35
N LYS A 22 -8.14 17.26 -15.33
CA LYS A 22 -7.16 17.73 -14.35
C LYS A 22 -5.79 17.11 -14.57
N LYS A 23 -4.76 17.79 -14.09
CA LYS A 23 -3.40 17.27 -14.04
C LYS A 23 -3.13 16.57 -12.70
N PRO A 24 -2.29 15.53 -12.67
CA PRO A 24 -1.95 14.82 -11.43
C PRO A 24 -1.43 15.75 -10.33
N ASP A 25 -0.57 16.71 -10.71
CA ASP A 25 0.12 17.61 -9.77
C ASP A 25 -0.84 18.59 -9.08
N ASP A 26 -1.91 19.01 -9.77
CA ASP A 26 -2.86 20.01 -9.26
C ASP A 26 -4.02 19.40 -8.44
N THR A 27 -4.28 18.11 -8.60
CA THR A 27 -5.53 17.48 -8.11
C THR A 27 -5.46 17.06 -6.64
N GLY A 28 -4.26 16.90 -6.09
CA GLY A 28 -4.06 16.40 -4.74
C GLY A 28 -4.66 15.00 -4.51
N LEU A 29 -5.01 14.70 -3.26
CA LEU A 29 -5.51 13.37 -2.87
C LEU A 29 -6.98 13.15 -3.29
N VAL A 30 -7.21 12.22 -4.22
CA VAL A 30 -8.56 11.84 -4.65
C VAL A 30 -9.12 10.72 -3.77
N LYS A 31 -10.00 11.07 -2.83
CA LYS A 31 -10.67 10.09 -1.96
C LYS A 31 -11.71 9.25 -2.73
N THR A 32 -11.65 7.94 -2.54
CA THR A 32 -12.55 6.97 -3.16
C THR A 32 -12.90 5.80 -2.23
N TRP A 33 -14.17 5.40 -2.25
CA TRP A 33 -14.65 4.16 -1.65
C TRP A 33 -14.76 3.03 -2.68
N SER A 34 -14.59 3.34 -3.96
CA SER A 34 -14.79 2.39 -5.04
C SER A 34 -13.55 1.52 -5.26
N ARG A 35 -13.32 0.61 -4.31
CA ARG A 35 -12.24 -0.41 -4.34
C ARG A 35 -12.35 -1.38 -5.54
N ARG A 36 -13.53 -1.45 -6.15
CA ARG A 36 -13.82 -2.30 -7.32
C ARG A 36 -13.42 -1.68 -8.66
N SER A 37 -13.08 -0.38 -8.67
CA SER A 37 -12.67 0.29 -9.91
C SER A 37 -11.32 -0.22 -10.37
N GLN A 38 -11.23 -0.54 -11.65
CA GLN A 38 -10.00 -0.88 -12.34
C GLN A 38 -9.25 0.41 -12.66
N ILE A 39 -7.92 0.35 -12.56
CA ILE A 39 -7.05 1.47 -12.87
C ILE A 39 -6.98 1.61 -14.39
N SER A 40 -7.45 2.75 -14.91
CA SER A 40 -7.30 3.12 -16.32
C SER A 40 -6.00 3.89 -16.55
N PRO A 41 -5.46 3.91 -17.78
CA PRO A 41 -4.24 4.67 -18.11
C PRO A 41 -4.33 6.16 -17.75
N GLU A 42 -5.52 6.76 -17.83
CA GLU A 42 -5.75 8.17 -17.47
C GLU A 42 -5.51 8.48 -15.98
N MET A 43 -5.41 7.45 -15.14
CA MET A 43 -5.19 7.59 -13.70
C MET A 43 -3.70 7.61 -13.30
N ILE A 44 -2.79 7.41 -14.26
CA ILE A 44 -1.35 7.39 -13.98
C ILE A 44 -0.90 8.75 -13.41
N GLY A 45 -0.09 8.70 -12.36
CA GLY A 45 0.42 9.87 -11.65
C GLY A 45 -0.51 10.43 -10.57
N PHE A 46 -1.82 10.12 -10.60
CA PHE A 46 -2.74 10.57 -9.56
C PHE A 46 -2.53 9.80 -8.25
N ILE A 47 -2.81 10.47 -7.14
CA ILE A 47 -2.81 9.88 -5.80
C ILE A 47 -4.25 9.63 -5.36
N PHE A 48 -4.58 8.37 -5.14
CA PHE A 48 -5.91 7.96 -4.65
C PHE A 48 -5.86 7.62 -3.17
N GLY A 49 -6.75 8.22 -2.40
CA GLY A 49 -7.07 7.73 -1.07
C GLY A 49 -8.09 6.60 -1.19
N VAL A 50 -7.64 5.35 -1.10
CA VAL A 50 -8.50 4.17 -1.20
C VAL A 50 -8.93 3.73 0.20
N HIS A 51 -10.24 3.79 0.47
CA HIS A 51 -10.79 3.43 1.77
C HIS A 51 -10.61 1.92 2.07
N ASN A 52 -9.98 1.56 3.20
CA ASN A 52 -9.78 0.16 3.61
C ASN A 52 -10.84 -0.36 4.61
N GLY A 53 -11.78 0.48 5.02
CA GLY A 53 -12.78 0.17 6.06
C GLY A 53 -12.62 1.01 7.33
N ARG A 54 -11.44 1.60 7.53
CA ARG A 54 -11.12 2.46 8.69
C ARG A 54 -10.53 3.80 8.26
N GLU A 55 -9.59 3.77 7.32
CA GLU A 55 -8.85 4.93 6.86
C GLU A 55 -8.68 4.92 5.34
N PHE A 56 -8.20 6.04 4.80
CA PHE A 56 -7.85 6.17 3.39
C PHE A 56 -6.36 5.94 3.24
N ILE A 57 -6.01 4.85 2.58
CA ILE A 57 -4.61 4.55 2.23
C ILE A 57 -4.28 5.31 0.94
N GLU A 58 -3.21 6.08 0.97
CA GLU A 58 -2.73 6.80 -0.21
C GLU A 58 -2.00 5.85 -1.15
N VAL A 59 -2.48 5.79 -2.39
CA VAL A 59 -1.93 4.96 -3.46
C VAL A 59 -1.60 5.88 -4.62
N ARG A 60 -0.31 6.08 -4.89
CA ARG A 60 0.17 6.73 -6.11
C ARG A 60 0.19 5.71 -7.24
N VAL A 61 -0.55 5.99 -8.31
CA VAL A 61 -0.70 5.06 -9.42
C VAL A 61 0.48 5.15 -10.39
N THR A 62 1.10 4.01 -10.66
CA THR A 62 2.15 3.83 -11.69
C THR A 62 1.60 3.04 -12.88
N GLU A 63 2.36 2.99 -13.98
CA GLU A 63 2.00 2.27 -15.20
C GLU A 63 1.76 0.77 -14.98
N ASP A 64 2.60 0.13 -14.15
CA ASP A 64 2.47 -1.30 -13.83
C ASP A 64 1.17 -1.65 -13.10
N MET A 65 0.49 -0.66 -12.52
CA MET A 65 -0.78 -0.86 -11.82
C MET A 65 -1.98 -0.85 -12.77
N VAL A 66 -1.80 -0.47 -14.05
CA VAL A 66 -2.89 -0.44 -15.04
C VAL A 66 -3.46 -1.84 -15.21
N GLY A 67 -4.79 -1.94 -15.18
CA GLY A 67 -5.50 -3.21 -15.28
C GLY A 67 -5.77 -3.89 -13.94
N HIS A 68 -5.08 -3.52 -12.86
CA HIS A 68 -5.40 -3.94 -11.49
C HIS A 68 -6.57 -3.14 -10.91
N ARG A 69 -7.12 -3.60 -9.78
CA ARG A 69 -8.14 -2.85 -9.03
C ARG A 69 -7.51 -2.03 -7.90
N LEU A 70 -8.06 -0.85 -7.65
CA LEU A 70 -7.64 0.02 -6.54
C LEU A 70 -7.65 -0.69 -5.17
N GLY A 71 -8.58 -1.63 -4.97
CA GLY A 71 -8.67 -2.39 -3.73
C GLY A 71 -7.52 -3.35 -3.46
N GLU A 72 -6.74 -3.73 -4.48
CA GLU A 72 -5.57 -4.62 -4.33
C GLU A 72 -4.42 -3.91 -3.60
N PHE A 73 -4.33 -2.60 -3.73
CA PHE A 73 -3.31 -1.75 -3.10
C PHE A 73 -3.73 -1.24 -1.71
N SER A 74 -4.91 -1.61 -1.23
CA SER A 74 -5.48 -1.18 0.05
C SER A 74 -5.93 -2.38 0.87
N LEU A 75 -5.01 -2.87 1.71
CA LEU A 75 -5.22 -4.03 2.58
C LEU A 75 -6.26 -3.71 3.66
N THR A 76 -7.26 -4.59 3.80
CA THR A 76 -8.37 -4.42 4.76
C THR A 76 -8.11 -5.02 6.13
N ARG A 77 -7.20 -6.00 6.21
CA ARG A 77 -6.87 -6.71 7.43
C ARG A 77 -5.39 -6.59 7.69
N LYS A 78 -5.02 -6.19 8.90
CA LYS A 78 -3.64 -6.24 9.35
C LYS A 78 -3.28 -7.70 9.62
N PHE A 79 -2.40 -8.26 8.79
CA PHE A 79 -1.78 -9.54 9.11
C PHE A 79 -0.76 -9.30 10.24
N ILE A 80 -0.93 -9.97 11.38
CA ILE A 80 -0.06 -9.77 12.55
C ILE A 80 1.00 -10.86 12.61
N ARG A 81 0.60 -12.13 12.62
CA ARG A 81 1.50 -13.28 12.66
C ARG A 81 0.73 -14.59 12.46
N HIS A 82 1.41 -15.59 11.91
CA HIS A 82 1.02 -16.99 12.09
C HIS A 82 1.72 -17.49 13.37
N GLY A 83 0.95 -18.03 14.32
CA GLY A 83 1.55 -18.65 15.51
C GLY A 83 2.34 -19.90 15.13
N GLY A 84 3.46 -20.17 15.80
CA GLY A 84 4.27 -21.37 15.55
C GLY A 84 5.72 -21.27 16.07
N LYS A 85 6.47 -22.37 15.95
CA LYS A 85 7.91 -22.43 16.33
C LYS A 85 8.77 -21.48 15.48
N MET A 86 8.54 -21.43 14.17
CA MET A 86 9.27 -20.56 13.24
C MET A 86 9.18 -19.07 13.61
N GLN A 87 8.02 -18.62 14.11
CA GLN A 87 7.84 -17.23 14.52
C GLN A 87 8.59 -16.90 15.82
N LYS A 88 8.66 -17.85 16.76
CA LYS A 88 9.46 -17.70 18.00
C LYS A 88 10.95 -17.63 17.68
N GLU A 89 11.43 -18.44 16.75
CA GLU A 89 12.83 -18.42 16.30
C GLU A 89 13.20 -17.09 15.63
N LEU A 90 12.31 -16.53 14.79
CA LEU A 90 12.50 -15.22 14.17
C LEU A 90 12.49 -14.08 15.20
N GLU A 91 11.62 -14.14 16.20
CA GLU A 91 11.57 -13.16 17.29
C GLU A 91 12.81 -13.24 18.20
N GLN A 92 13.30 -14.46 18.49
CA GLN A 92 14.53 -14.66 19.25
C GLN A 92 15.75 -14.16 18.49
N LYS A 93 15.89 -14.50 17.20
CA LYS A 93 16.96 -13.96 16.34
C LYS A 93 16.95 -12.44 16.28
N LYS A 94 15.78 -11.80 16.16
CA LYS A 94 15.66 -10.34 16.17
C LYS A 94 16.11 -9.76 17.51
N LYS A 95 15.63 -10.30 18.64
CA LYS A 95 16.04 -9.85 19.97
C LYS A 95 17.54 -10.03 20.21
N GLU A 96 18.11 -11.16 19.80
CA GLU A 96 19.54 -11.40 19.88
C GLU A 96 20.32 -10.39 19.03
N SER A 97 19.87 -10.09 17.82
CA SER A 97 20.50 -9.08 16.95
C SER A 97 20.43 -7.65 17.51
N GLU A 98 19.33 -7.29 18.18
CA GLU A 98 19.20 -6.00 18.84
C GLU A 98 20.09 -5.91 20.09
N ILE A 99 20.20 -7.00 20.86
CA ILE A 99 21.07 -7.06 22.04
C ILE A 99 22.55 -7.02 21.63
N THR A 100 22.96 -7.71 20.56
CA THR A 100 24.33 -7.65 20.06
C THR A 100 24.67 -6.28 19.49
N ALA A 101 23.76 -5.65 18.74
CA ALA A 101 23.92 -4.28 18.27
C ALA A 101 24.03 -3.28 19.43
N ALA A 102 23.21 -3.42 20.47
CA ALA A 102 23.26 -2.56 21.65
C ALA A 102 24.55 -2.75 22.48
N LYS A 103 25.05 -3.97 22.60
CA LYS A 103 26.34 -4.26 23.27
C LYS A 103 27.52 -3.72 22.48
N ALA A 104 27.52 -3.87 21.15
CA ALA A 104 28.55 -3.30 20.28
C ALA A 104 28.55 -1.76 20.31
N ALA A 105 27.37 -1.14 20.36
CA ALA A 105 27.26 0.32 20.52
C ALA A 105 27.83 0.80 21.86
N LYS A 106 27.56 0.09 22.97
CA LYS A 106 28.13 0.42 24.30
C LYS A 106 29.64 0.23 24.37
N ALA A 107 30.16 -0.86 23.83
CA ALA A 107 31.61 -1.14 23.82
C ALA A 107 32.39 -0.10 22.99
N SER A 108 31.83 0.38 21.88
CA SER A 108 32.46 1.44 21.07
C SER A 108 32.37 2.83 21.71
N THR A 109 31.42 3.07 22.61
CA THR A 109 31.38 4.31 23.40
C THR A 109 32.35 4.28 24.58
N GLU A 110 32.55 3.14 25.23
CA GLU A 110 33.55 2.99 26.30
C GLU A 110 35.00 3.03 25.77
N ALA A 111 35.27 2.51 24.57
CA ALA A 111 36.62 2.54 23.98
C ALA A 111 37.05 3.93 23.46
N LYS A 112 36.13 4.90 23.37
CA LYS A 112 36.38 6.27 22.91
C LYS A 112 36.46 7.30 24.06
N LYS A 113 36.29 6.85 25.30
CA LYS A 113 36.38 7.67 26.51
C LYS A 113 37.65 7.32 27.26
#